data_AF-A0A0F8WUI0-F1
#
_entry.id   AF-A0A0F8WUI0-F1
#
_cell.length_a   1.000
_cell.length_b   1.000
_cell.length_c   1.000
_cell.angle_alpha   90.00
_cell.angle_beta   90.00
_cell.angle_gamma   90.00
#
_symmetry.space_group_name_H-M   'P 1'
#
loop_
_entity.id
_entity.type
_entity.pdbx_description
1 polymer ?
#
loop_
_entity_poly.entity_id
_entity_poly.type
_entity_poly.pdbx_seq_one_letter_code
_entity_poly.pdbx_strand_id
1 'polypeptide(L)'
;MATRMVPFIFSSTIAYQIEMGEFFASFFFDGALLNGDGSSISTPYLEVDLPQLHFETVGDTMWITHIDYKPRKLTRTSVITFSLDVITFTTGPFLTRNDILKGDDVTMTYAGSLTKDSVGTLTSSSAHFLSGHVGSLVELTHSRSLADSSVTATGAGDSSLIDVKGSWGFNTSGRWAGTVSIKRNENSLGLEVFRTFIASTVGARNIQLSATENKDNVQYQIVTEAGMSTDFSSDLTVNSSTKIGIARIDSITSSTVAAVTLLTPLDSSNGTGATKRWAEGAWSGVQGYPKSIT
;
A
#
# COMPACT_ATOMS: atom_id res chain seq x y z
N MET A 1 -7.12 -16.64 37.52
CA MET A 1 -6.89 -16.69 36.07
C MET A 1 -8.23 -16.54 35.41
N ALA A 2 -8.54 -15.33 34.98
CA ALA A 2 -9.68 -15.04 34.13
C ALA A 2 -9.38 -15.50 32.70
N THR A 3 -10.37 -16.12 32.07
CA THR A 3 -10.32 -16.48 30.65
C THR A 3 -11.54 -15.89 29.96
N ARG A 4 -11.43 -15.69 28.64
CA ARG A 4 -12.53 -15.24 27.81
C ARG A 4 -12.83 -16.27 26.75
N MET A 5 -14.06 -16.78 26.76
CA MET A 5 -14.57 -17.65 25.72
C MET A 5 -14.98 -16.83 24.50
N VAL A 6 -14.47 -17.20 23.33
CA VAL A 6 -14.74 -16.54 22.05
C VAL A 6 -15.20 -17.58 21.03
N PRO A 7 -16.37 -17.42 20.40
CA PRO A 7 -16.79 -18.32 19.34
C PRO A 7 -15.98 -18.08 18.07
N PHE A 8 -15.58 -19.16 17.40
CA PHE A 8 -15.02 -19.13 16.05
C PHE A 8 -15.94 -19.93 15.13
N ILE A 9 -16.70 -19.23 14.29
CA ILE A 9 -17.72 -19.84 13.43
C ILE A 9 -17.16 -19.97 12.02
N PHE A 10 -16.78 -21.19 11.63
CA PHE A 10 -16.33 -21.46 10.27
C PHE A 10 -17.51 -21.56 9.31
N SER A 11 -18.58 -22.25 9.72
CA SER A 11 -19.80 -22.44 8.95
C SER A 11 -21.01 -22.63 9.87
N SER A 12 -22.21 -22.80 9.30
CA SER A 12 -23.42 -23.14 10.07
C SER A 12 -23.36 -24.50 10.77
N THR A 13 -22.41 -25.37 10.40
CA THR A 13 -22.27 -26.73 10.94
C THR A 13 -20.98 -26.96 11.71
N ILE A 14 -19.99 -26.06 11.57
CA ILE A 14 -18.67 -26.20 12.19
C ILE A 14 -18.38 -24.90 12.95
N ALA A 15 -18.34 -25.01 14.27
CA ALA A 15 -17.97 -23.93 15.17
C ALA A 15 -17.01 -24.47 16.24
N TYR A 16 -16.03 -23.65 16.57
CA TYR A 16 -15.06 -23.89 17.64
C TYR A 16 -15.31 -22.90 18.77
N GLN A 17 -14.87 -23.26 19.98
CA GLN A 17 -14.73 -22.31 21.07
C GLN A 17 -13.25 -22.06 21.33
N ILE A 18 -12.90 -20.80 21.51
CA ILE A 18 -11.55 -20.38 21.87
C ILE A 18 -11.57 -19.94 23.32
N GLU A 19 -10.76 -20.57 24.15
CA GLU A 19 -10.43 -20.08 25.48
C GLU A 19 -9.20 -19.18 25.37
N MET A 20 -9.43 -17.87 25.43
CA MET A 20 -8.36 -16.89 25.49
C MET A 20 -7.93 -16.73 26.95
N GLY A 21 -6.66 -16.96 27.24
CA GLY A 21 -6.04 -16.73 28.55
C GLY A 21 -4.79 -15.85 28.43
N GLU A 22 -4.15 -15.58 29.56
CA GLU A 22 -2.91 -14.80 29.56
C GLU A 22 -1.82 -15.52 28.75
N PHE A 23 -1.39 -14.88 27.67
CA PHE A 23 -0.40 -15.39 26.71
C PHE A 23 -0.75 -16.68 25.96
N PHE A 24 -1.99 -17.16 26.00
CA PHE A 24 -2.40 -18.33 25.23
C PHE A 24 -3.83 -18.24 24.67
N ALA A 25 -4.11 -19.09 23.68
CA ALA A 25 -5.45 -19.38 23.18
C ALA A 25 -5.58 -20.89 22.99
N SER A 26 -6.56 -21.52 23.63
CA SER A 26 -6.85 -22.96 23.51
C SER A 26 -8.12 -23.18 22.69
N PHE A 27 -8.16 -24.25 21.91
CA PHE A 27 -9.22 -24.49 20.93
C PHE A 27 -10.03 -25.75 21.25
N PHE A 28 -11.34 -25.61 21.24
CA PHE A 28 -12.29 -26.66 21.54
C PHE A 28 -13.23 -26.89 20.36
N PHE A 29 -13.53 -28.15 20.09
CA PHE A 29 -14.51 -28.57 19.08
C PHE A 29 -15.40 -29.65 19.69
N ASP A 30 -16.72 -29.53 19.48
CA ASP A 30 -17.71 -30.47 20.03
C ASP A 30 -17.59 -30.71 21.55
N GLY A 31 -17.28 -29.65 22.30
CA GLY A 31 -17.14 -29.70 23.76
C GLY A 31 -15.84 -30.32 24.30
N ALA A 32 -14.94 -30.77 23.42
CA ALA A 32 -13.64 -31.31 23.80
C ALA A 32 -12.50 -30.40 23.35
N LEU A 33 -11.41 -30.35 24.13
CA LEU A 33 -10.17 -29.74 23.69
C LEU A 33 -9.68 -30.49 22.44
N LEU A 34 -9.20 -29.75 21.45
CA LEU A 34 -8.57 -30.38 20.29
C LEU A 34 -7.36 -31.21 20.72
N ASN A 35 -7.16 -32.36 20.11
CA ASN A 35 -6.03 -33.23 20.42
C ASN A 35 -4.86 -32.94 19.46
N GLY A 36 -3.68 -32.63 20.01
CA GLY A 36 -2.43 -32.43 19.27
C GLY A 36 -1.78 -31.06 19.45
N ASP A 37 -0.69 -30.81 18.73
CA ASP A 37 0.16 -29.60 18.87
C ASP A 37 -0.56 -28.28 18.48
N GLY A 38 -1.73 -28.36 17.84
CA GLY A 38 -2.59 -27.21 17.49
C GLY A 38 -3.69 -26.91 18.51
N SER A 39 -3.71 -27.62 19.64
CA SER A 39 -4.71 -27.48 20.71
C SER A 39 -4.65 -26.14 21.45
N SER A 40 -3.46 -25.55 21.53
CA SER A 40 -3.23 -24.21 22.07
C SER A 40 -2.11 -23.51 21.31
N ILE A 41 -2.20 -22.19 21.22
CA ILE A 41 -1.16 -21.33 20.66
C ILE A 41 -0.80 -20.18 21.60
N SER A 42 0.39 -19.63 21.47
CA SER A 42 0.80 -18.43 22.21
C SER A 42 0.12 -17.17 21.66
N THR A 43 -0.21 -16.25 22.55
CA THR A 43 -0.77 -14.92 22.23
C THR A 43 0.01 -13.84 22.96
N PRO A 44 -0.09 -12.56 22.56
CA PRO A 44 0.59 -11.47 23.27
C PRO A 44 -0.25 -10.90 24.43
N TYR A 45 -1.48 -11.38 24.65
CA TYR A 45 -2.47 -10.67 25.46
C TYR A 45 -2.33 -10.98 26.95
N LEU A 46 -2.33 -9.93 27.77
CA LEU A 46 -2.41 -10.03 29.23
C LEU A 46 -3.83 -10.38 29.69
N GLU A 47 -3.95 -11.01 30.86
CA GLU A 47 -5.25 -11.37 31.47
C GLU A 47 -6.21 -10.16 31.54
N VAL A 48 -5.66 -9.00 31.92
CA VAL A 48 -6.41 -7.75 32.12
C VAL A 48 -6.99 -7.15 30.83
N ASP A 49 -6.44 -7.53 29.68
CA ASP A 49 -6.83 -6.98 28.38
C ASP A 49 -7.80 -7.89 27.63
N LEU A 50 -7.95 -9.15 28.06
CA LEU A 50 -8.85 -10.11 27.43
C LEU A 50 -10.29 -9.58 27.26
N PRO A 51 -10.90 -8.88 28.24
CA PRO A 51 -12.24 -8.32 28.08
C PRO A 51 -12.33 -7.21 27.03
N GLN A 52 -11.21 -6.56 26.68
CA GLN A 52 -11.14 -5.43 25.76
C GLN A 52 -10.81 -5.86 24.32
N LEU A 53 -10.53 -7.14 24.08
CA LEU A 53 -10.31 -7.66 22.72
C LEU A 53 -11.60 -7.59 21.89
N HIS A 54 -11.49 -7.15 20.65
CA HIS A 54 -12.59 -7.15 19.68
C HIS A 54 -12.28 -8.15 18.57
N PHE A 55 -13.31 -8.87 18.12
CA PHE A 55 -13.19 -10.00 17.20
C PHE A 55 -14.17 -9.86 16.04
N GLU A 56 -13.75 -10.24 14.85
CA GLU A 56 -14.63 -10.44 13.69
C GLU A 56 -14.16 -11.70 12.95
N THR A 57 -15.09 -12.54 12.47
CA THR A 57 -14.75 -13.84 11.89
C THR A 57 -15.45 -14.06 10.57
N VAL A 58 -14.70 -14.47 9.54
CA VAL A 58 -15.23 -14.87 8.24
C VAL A 58 -14.51 -16.14 7.78
N GLY A 59 -15.27 -17.24 7.71
CA GLY A 59 -14.75 -18.54 7.28
C GLY A 59 -13.59 -19.02 8.18
N ASP A 60 -12.42 -19.23 7.58
CA ASP A 60 -11.23 -19.72 8.29
C ASP A 60 -10.42 -18.61 8.98
N THR A 61 -10.89 -17.36 8.99
CA THR A 61 -10.11 -16.23 9.51
C THR A 61 -10.89 -15.44 10.57
N MET A 62 -10.23 -15.18 11.70
CA MET A 62 -10.68 -14.26 12.74
C MET A 62 -9.66 -13.11 12.89
N TRP A 63 -10.15 -11.88 12.85
CA TRP A 63 -9.37 -10.68 13.13
C TRP A 63 -9.54 -10.28 14.59
N ILE A 64 -8.44 -9.92 15.25
CA ILE A 64 -8.42 -9.52 16.67
C ILE A 64 -7.82 -8.12 16.75
N THR A 65 -8.52 -7.22 17.44
CA THR A 65 -8.12 -5.80 17.61
C THR A 65 -8.14 -5.40 19.08
N HIS A 66 -7.21 -4.51 19.44
CA HIS A 66 -7.04 -3.89 20.76
C HIS A 66 -6.16 -2.64 20.59
N ILE A 67 -6.35 -1.62 21.41
CA ILE A 67 -5.60 -0.35 21.27
C ILE A 67 -4.10 -0.52 21.52
N ASP A 68 -3.70 -1.39 22.45
CA ASP A 68 -2.28 -1.56 22.84
C ASP A 68 -1.55 -2.69 22.10
N TYR A 69 -2.27 -3.53 21.34
CA TYR A 69 -1.67 -4.67 20.64
C TYR A 69 -1.79 -4.50 19.13
N LYS A 70 -0.70 -4.84 18.42
CA LYS A 70 -0.74 -4.97 16.95
C LYS A 70 -1.89 -5.92 16.56
N PRO A 71 -2.78 -5.52 15.64
CA PRO A 71 -3.89 -6.36 15.20
C PRO A 71 -3.40 -7.73 14.72
N ARG A 72 -4.16 -8.77 15.07
CA ARG A 72 -3.79 -10.15 14.77
C ARG A 72 -4.80 -10.80 13.85
N LYS A 73 -4.32 -11.73 13.04
CA LYS A 73 -5.12 -12.62 12.20
C LYS A 73 -4.94 -14.04 12.73
N LEU A 74 -5.99 -14.57 13.34
CA LEU A 74 -6.10 -15.97 13.71
C LEU A 74 -6.66 -16.74 12.52
N THR A 75 -5.95 -17.77 12.04
CA THR A 75 -6.35 -18.57 10.87
C THR A 75 -6.48 -20.03 11.24
N ARG A 76 -7.60 -20.65 10.91
CA ARG A 76 -7.77 -22.09 10.97
C ARG A 76 -7.11 -22.72 9.74
N THR A 77 -5.96 -23.37 9.93
CA THR A 77 -5.17 -23.94 8.83
C THR A 77 -5.52 -25.40 8.52
N SER A 78 -6.17 -26.09 9.47
CA SER A 78 -6.75 -27.42 9.27
C SER A 78 -7.94 -27.63 10.22
N VAL A 79 -8.50 -28.84 10.27
CA VAL A 79 -9.55 -29.17 11.23
C VAL A 79 -9.08 -29.06 12.70
N ILE A 80 -7.77 -29.19 12.95
CA ILE A 80 -7.20 -29.25 14.30
C ILE A 80 -6.05 -28.26 14.57
N THR A 81 -5.75 -27.35 13.64
CA THR A 81 -4.61 -26.43 13.76
C THR A 81 -4.99 -25.00 13.45
N PHE A 82 -4.43 -24.07 14.23
CA PHE A 82 -4.61 -22.62 14.10
C PHE A 82 -3.26 -21.92 14.08
N SER A 83 -3.17 -20.77 13.40
CA SER A 83 -2.02 -19.85 13.44
C SER A 83 -2.47 -18.46 13.86
N LEU A 84 -1.60 -17.72 14.58
CA LEU A 84 -1.85 -16.33 14.95
C LEU A 84 -0.75 -15.42 14.40
N ASP A 85 -1.08 -14.68 13.35
CA ASP A 85 -0.14 -13.83 12.64
C ASP A 85 -0.38 -12.35 12.98
N VAL A 86 0.69 -11.53 12.95
CA VAL A 86 0.56 -10.07 13.00
C VAL A 86 0.02 -9.56 11.66
N ILE A 87 -0.96 -8.67 11.69
CA ILE A 87 -1.40 -7.96 10.48
C ILE A 87 -0.37 -6.89 10.14
N THR A 88 0.19 -6.98 8.93
CA THR A 88 1.10 -5.96 8.39
C THR A 88 0.32 -5.02 7.49
N PHE A 89 0.22 -3.75 7.88
CA PHE A 89 -0.39 -2.73 7.05
C PHE A 89 0.58 -2.29 5.94
N THR A 90 0.07 -2.22 4.72
CA THR A 90 0.82 -1.75 3.55
C THR A 90 0.39 -0.34 3.11
N THR A 91 -0.70 0.16 3.68
CA THR A 91 -1.26 1.50 3.45
C THR A 91 -1.93 2.00 4.73
N GLY A 92 -2.41 3.25 4.70
CA GLY A 92 -2.94 3.99 5.85
C GLY A 92 -4.10 3.30 6.60
N PRO A 93 -4.67 4.00 7.59
CA PRO A 93 -4.80 5.45 7.68
C PRO A 93 -3.53 6.18 8.15
N PHE A 94 -3.44 7.46 7.78
CA PHE A 94 -2.38 8.38 8.20
C PHE A 94 -2.98 9.51 9.03
N LEU A 95 -2.18 10.06 9.95
CA LEU A 95 -2.50 11.29 10.65
C LEU A 95 -2.50 12.49 9.69
N THR A 96 -2.94 13.65 10.18
CA THR A 96 -2.80 14.91 9.45
C THR A 96 -1.33 15.23 9.18
N ARG A 97 -1.04 15.72 7.97
CA ARG A 97 0.30 16.08 7.50
C ARG A 97 0.97 17.10 8.44
N ASN A 98 2.26 16.91 8.70
CA ASN A 98 3.01 17.64 9.72
C ASN A 98 3.03 19.17 9.52
N ASP A 99 3.26 19.63 8.28
CA ASP A 99 3.26 21.06 7.93
C ASP A 99 1.88 21.74 8.12
N ILE A 100 0.79 20.98 8.10
CA ILE A 100 -0.56 21.48 8.42
C ILE A 100 -0.81 21.42 9.93
N LEU A 101 -0.36 20.36 10.60
CA LEU A 101 -0.64 20.10 12.01
C LEU A 101 0.20 20.97 12.96
N LYS A 102 1.50 21.13 12.70
CA LYS A 102 2.46 21.72 13.66
C LYS A 102 3.15 22.98 13.15
N GLY A 103 3.35 23.12 11.83
CA GLY A 103 4.08 24.27 11.27
C GLY A 103 5.51 24.42 11.79
N ASP A 104 6.13 23.33 12.27
CA ASP A 104 7.43 23.30 12.95
C ASP A 104 8.63 23.16 12.01
N ASP A 105 8.37 23.17 10.70
CA ASP A 105 9.35 23.02 9.62
C ASP A 105 10.20 21.74 9.68
N VAL A 106 9.79 20.74 10.48
CA VAL A 106 10.46 19.44 10.54
C VAL A 106 10.32 18.72 9.20
N THR A 107 11.44 18.20 8.69
CA THR A 107 11.52 17.51 7.42
C THR A 107 11.92 16.05 7.58
N MET A 108 11.41 15.21 6.68
CA MET A 108 11.84 13.83 6.51
C MET A 108 12.60 13.67 5.20
N THR A 109 13.70 12.92 5.21
CA THR A 109 14.54 12.63 4.04
C THR A 109 14.77 11.12 3.95
N TYR A 110 14.38 10.52 2.83
CA TYR A 110 14.67 9.11 2.56
C TYR A 110 15.97 8.97 1.76
N ALA A 111 16.80 8.01 2.15
CA ALA A 111 18.03 7.65 1.46
C ALA A 111 18.02 6.14 1.16
N GLY A 112 18.07 5.78 -0.13
CA GLY A 112 18.04 4.39 -0.60
C GLY A 112 17.54 4.32 -2.04
N SER A 113 17.33 3.09 -2.55
CA SER A 113 16.61 2.91 -3.81
C SER A 113 15.16 3.37 -3.64
N LEU A 114 14.62 4.06 -4.64
CA LEU A 114 13.29 4.69 -4.60
C LEU A 114 12.17 3.75 -5.09
N THR A 115 12.51 2.50 -5.41
CA THR A 115 11.56 1.49 -5.88
C THR A 115 10.90 0.77 -4.71
N LYS A 116 9.73 0.17 -4.96
CA LYS A 116 9.02 -0.67 -4.00
C LYS A 116 9.92 -1.77 -3.46
N ASP A 117 9.70 -2.14 -2.20
CA ASP A 117 10.39 -3.17 -1.41
C ASP A 117 11.88 -2.88 -1.17
N SER A 118 12.37 -1.69 -1.56
CA SER A 118 13.72 -1.25 -1.22
C SER A 118 13.84 -0.90 0.26
N VAL A 119 14.94 -1.33 0.86
CA VAL A 119 15.35 -0.90 2.19
C VAL A 119 16.20 0.36 2.08
N GLY A 120 15.98 1.29 3.00
CA GLY A 120 16.72 2.54 3.09
C GLY A 120 16.68 3.12 4.50
N THR A 121 17.11 4.37 4.60
CA THR A 121 17.13 5.14 5.85
C THR A 121 16.20 6.33 5.74
N LEU A 122 15.36 6.54 6.74
CA LEU A 122 14.57 7.75 6.90
C LEU A 122 15.18 8.62 7.98
N THR A 123 15.54 9.85 7.63
CA THR A 123 16.14 10.84 8.54
C THR A 123 15.17 11.98 8.78
N SER A 124 14.89 12.27 10.06
CA SER A 124 14.15 13.43 10.53
C SER A 124 15.11 14.56 10.89
N SER A 125 14.79 15.81 10.55
CA SER A 125 15.61 16.97 10.92
C SER A 125 15.55 17.33 12.41
N SER A 126 14.62 16.73 13.16
CA SER A 126 14.47 16.87 14.62
C SER A 126 14.05 15.54 15.25
N ALA A 127 14.24 15.40 16.56
CA ALA A 127 13.88 14.20 17.29
C ALA A 127 12.39 13.86 17.10
N HIS A 128 12.13 12.66 16.60
CA HIS A 128 10.79 12.19 16.21
C HIS A 128 10.60 10.69 16.43
N PHE A 129 11.61 9.88 16.11
CA PHE A 129 11.47 8.43 16.15
C PHE A 129 11.53 7.90 17.58
N LEU A 130 10.49 7.14 17.94
CA LEU A 130 10.35 6.45 19.21
C LEU A 130 10.30 4.94 18.96
N SER A 131 10.67 4.13 19.96
CA SER A 131 10.66 2.66 19.85
C SER A 131 9.29 2.11 19.43
N GLY A 132 8.18 2.75 19.85
CA GLY A 132 6.83 2.37 19.45
C GLY A 132 6.50 2.60 17.97
N HIS A 133 7.33 3.33 17.21
CA HIS A 133 7.14 3.50 15.76
C HIS A 133 7.58 2.27 14.95
N VAL A 134 8.22 1.27 15.56
CA VAL A 134 8.64 0.06 14.81
C VAL A 134 7.43 -0.70 14.27
N GLY A 135 7.38 -0.83 12.95
CA GLY A 135 6.31 -1.42 12.16
C GLY A 135 5.20 -0.45 11.77
N SER A 136 5.24 0.82 12.20
CA SER A 136 4.30 1.83 11.74
C SER A 136 4.69 2.36 10.35
N LEU A 137 3.75 3.06 9.73
CA LEU A 137 3.95 3.67 8.41
C LEU A 137 4.36 5.13 8.54
N VAL A 138 5.02 5.65 7.51
CA VAL A 138 5.24 7.08 7.28
C VAL A 138 4.92 7.38 5.82
N GLU A 139 4.06 8.36 5.60
CA GLU A 139 3.77 8.90 4.28
C GLU A 139 4.69 10.09 3.99
N LEU A 140 5.28 10.10 2.80
CA LEU A 140 6.13 11.18 2.30
C LEU A 140 5.53 11.72 1.00
N THR A 141 5.25 13.02 0.96
CA THR A 141 4.81 13.69 -0.26
C THR A 141 5.95 14.53 -0.80
N HIS A 142 6.33 14.28 -2.05
CA HIS A 142 7.32 15.07 -2.78
C HIS A 142 6.67 15.79 -3.95
N SER A 143 7.25 16.92 -4.34
CA SER A 143 6.98 17.51 -5.65
C SER A 143 7.40 16.52 -6.73
N ARG A 144 6.58 16.38 -7.76
CA ARG A 144 6.92 15.63 -8.94
C ARG A 144 7.41 16.61 -10.01
N SER A 145 8.50 16.31 -10.71
CA SER A 145 8.73 16.97 -11.99
C SER A 145 7.55 16.65 -12.90
N LEU A 146 7.07 17.62 -13.69
CA LEU A 146 6.18 17.30 -14.80
C LEU A 146 6.90 16.23 -15.64
N ALA A 147 6.22 15.11 -15.80
CA ALA A 147 6.75 13.93 -16.44
C ALA A 147 5.84 13.64 -17.62
N ASP A 148 6.44 13.68 -18.79
CA ASP A 148 5.78 13.41 -20.05
C ASP A 148 6.43 12.16 -20.64
N SER A 149 5.60 11.30 -21.22
CA SER A 149 6.06 10.20 -22.05
C SER A 149 5.52 10.42 -23.45
N SER A 150 6.40 10.51 -24.43
CA SER A 150 6.03 10.79 -25.81
C SER A 150 6.53 9.72 -26.76
N VAL A 151 5.84 9.58 -27.89
CA VAL A 151 6.30 8.77 -29.01
C VAL A 151 6.04 9.50 -30.32
N THR A 152 7.06 9.51 -31.18
CA THR A 152 6.95 9.89 -32.59
C THR A 152 7.42 8.69 -33.38
N ALA A 153 6.55 8.12 -34.20
CA ALA A 153 6.82 6.83 -34.85
C ALA A 153 6.18 6.74 -36.23
N THR A 154 6.87 6.03 -37.13
CA THR A 154 6.28 5.45 -38.34
C THR A 154 6.22 3.94 -38.12
N GLY A 155 5.04 3.34 -38.30
CA GLY A 155 4.78 1.96 -37.91
C GLY A 155 4.80 1.74 -36.39
N ALA A 156 5.26 0.56 -35.97
CA ALA A 156 5.21 0.16 -34.57
C ALA A 156 6.27 0.89 -33.74
N GLY A 157 5.89 1.31 -32.54
CA GLY A 157 6.76 2.05 -31.65
C GLY A 157 6.12 2.29 -30.29
N ASP A 158 6.94 2.29 -29.25
CA ASP A 158 6.48 2.41 -27.88
C ASP A 158 7.14 3.64 -27.21
N SER A 159 6.39 4.33 -26.36
CA SER A 159 6.96 5.32 -25.44
C SER A 159 7.65 4.61 -24.26
N SER A 160 8.37 5.36 -23.43
CA SER A 160 8.78 4.87 -22.10
C SER A 160 7.57 4.64 -21.19
N LEU A 161 7.71 3.72 -20.22
CA LEU A 161 6.77 3.61 -19.12
C LEU A 161 6.84 4.85 -18.22
N ILE A 162 5.69 5.33 -17.79
CA ILE A 162 5.57 6.46 -16.85
C ILE A 162 4.63 6.11 -15.71
N ASP A 163 5.05 6.35 -14.47
CA ASP A 163 4.22 6.17 -13.29
C ASP A 163 3.06 7.18 -13.29
N VAL A 164 1.83 6.78 -13.03
CA VAL A 164 0.67 7.68 -12.99
C VAL A 164 -0.13 7.46 -11.72
N LYS A 165 -0.34 8.53 -10.95
CA LYS A 165 -1.30 8.63 -9.86
C LYS A 165 -1.89 10.04 -9.89
N GLY A 166 -3.21 10.15 -9.83
CA GLY A 166 -3.96 11.38 -10.05
C GLY A 166 -4.27 11.63 -11.53
N SER A 167 -4.57 12.88 -11.86
CA SER A 167 -5.00 13.26 -13.20
C SER A 167 -3.86 13.22 -14.21
N TRP A 168 -4.16 12.78 -15.41
CA TRP A 168 -3.25 12.70 -16.54
C TRP A 168 -4.00 12.97 -17.85
N GLY A 169 -3.24 13.38 -18.87
CA GLY A 169 -3.73 13.66 -20.21
C GLY A 169 -3.00 12.84 -21.26
N PHE A 170 -3.68 12.54 -22.35
CA PHE A 170 -3.10 11.97 -23.56
C PHE A 170 -3.53 12.78 -24.75
N ASN A 171 -2.58 13.18 -25.60
CA ASN A 171 -2.84 13.91 -26.82
C ASN A 171 -2.17 13.22 -28.00
N THR A 172 -2.84 13.19 -29.15
CA THR A 172 -2.18 12.93 -30.43
C THR A 172 -2.04 14.23 -31.20
N SER A 173 -1.03 14.31 -32.05
CA SER A 173 -0.75 15.45 -32.91
C SER A 173 -0.21 15.00 -34.26
N GLY A 174 -0.08 15.97 -35.17
CA GLY A 174 0.31 15.72 -36.55
C GLY A 174 -0.84 15.20 -37.41
N ARG A 175 -0.50 14.57 -38.52
CA ARG A 175 -1.45 14.15 -39.56
C ARG A 175 -1.34 12.64 -39.75
N TRP A 176 -2.17 11.90 -39.02
CA TRP A 176 -1.94 10.46 -38.89
C TRP A 176 -3.11 9.57 -39.33
N ALA A 177 -2.75 8.33 -39.69
CA ALA A 177 -3.61 7.15 -39.81
C ALA A 177 -2.91 5.97 -39.13
N GLY A 178 -3.67 4.99 -38.66
CA GLY A 178 -3.16 3.80 -37.97
C GLY A 178 -3.83 3.58 -36.62
N THR A 179 -3.22 2.72 -35.81
CA THR A 179 -3.70 2.35 -34.48
C THR A 179 -2.69 2.81 -33.42
N VAL A 180 -3.18 3.52 -32.41
CA VAL A 180 -2.44 3.81 -31.17
C VAL A 180 -3.24 3.32 -29.98
N SER A 181 -2.56 2.68 -29.04
CA SER A 181 -3.12 2.24 -27.78
C SER A 181 -2.39 2.86 -26.61
N ILE A 182 -3.13 3.13 -25.55
CA ILE A 182 -2.60 3.40 -24.22
C ILE A 182 -2.62 2.06 -23.49
N LYS A 183 -1.44 1.60 -23.05
CA LYS A 183 -1.29 0.43 -22.20
C LYS A 183 -1.10 0.86 -20.75
N ARG A 184 -1.63 0.07 -19.83
CA ARG A 184 -1.58 0.26 -18.38
C ARG A 184 -0.89 -0.96 -17.76
N ASN A 185 -0.09 -0.75 -16.72
CA ASN A 185 0.60 -1.81 -16.00
C ASN A 185 0.51 -1.54 -14.50
N GLU A 186 -0.28 -2.34 -13.81
CA GLU A 186 -0.47 -2.24 -12.36
C GLU A 186 0.48 -3.21 -11.66
N ASN A 187 1.25 -2.70 -10.70
CA ASN A 187 2.19 -3.49 -9.90
C ASN A 187 3.25 -4.26 -10.69
N SER A 188 3.59 -3.79 -11.89
CA SER A 188 4.53 -4.47 -12.78
C SER A 188 4.11 -5.90 -13.15
N LEU A 189 2.81 -6.22 -13.09
CA LEU A 189 2.28 -7.57 -13.37
C LEU A 189 2.00 -7.82 -14.85
N GLY A 190 2.11 -6.80 -15.70
CA GLY A 190 1.94 -6.92 -17.14
C GLY A 190 1.18 -5.75 -17.75
N LEU A 191 1.40 -5.53 -19.04
CA LEU A 191 0.71 -4.49 -19.79
C LEU A 191 -0.66 -4.97 -20.27
N GLU A 192 -1.72 -4.28 -19.83
CA GLU A 192 -3.07 -4.42 -20.33
C GLU A 192 -3.42 -3.22 -21.23
N VAL A 193 -4.33 -3.42 -22.19
CA VAL A 193 -4.84 -2.31 -23.01
C VAL A 193 -5.83 -1.50 -22.19
N PHE A 194 -5.49 -0.24 -21.92
CA PHE A 194 -6.41 0.69 -21.27
C PHE A 194 -7.41 1.26 -22.28
N ARG A 195 -6.92 1.69 -23.45
CA ARG A 195 -7.75 2.22 -24.53
C ARG A 195 -7.01 2.16 -25.86
N THR A 196 -7.76 1.95 -26.95
CA THR A 196 -7.26 1.97 -28.31
C THR A 196 -7.97 3.03 -29.14
N PHE A 197 -7.23 3.69 -30.02
CA PHE A 197 -7.71 4.67 -30.98
C PHE A 197 -7.25 4.29 -32.37
N ILE A 198 -8.16 4.41 -33.34
CA ILE A 198 -7.92 4.04 -34.73
C ILE A 198 -8.28 5.23 -35.62
N ALA A 199 -7.37 5.61 -36.51
CA ALA A 199 -7.60 6.57 -37.57
C ALA A 199 -7.51 5.86 -38.92
N SER A 200 -8.65 5.74 -39.62
CA SER A 200 -8.72 5.02 -40.91
C SER A 200 -8.19 5.84 -42.09
N THR A 201 -7.98 7.15 -41.93
CA THR A 201 -7.51 8.06 -42.98
C THR A 201 -6.48 9.03 -42.44
N VAL A 202 -5.51 9.40 -43.29
CA VAL A 202 -4.39 10.26 -42.88
C VAL A 202 -4.87 11.68 -42.64
N GLY A 203 -4.72 12.15 -41.40
CA GLY A 203 -5.21 13.46 -40.97
C GLY A 203 -6.62 13.40 -40.38
N ALA A 204 -7.02 12.26 -39.85
CA ALA A 204 -8.17 12.19 -38.95
C ALA A 204 -7.98 13.13 -37.75
N ARG A 205 -9.08 13.40 -37.04
CA ARG A 205 -9.05 14.26 -35.85
C ARG A 205 -8.02 13.74 -34.84
N ASN A 206 -7.27 14.68 -34.28
CA ASN A 206 -6.41 14.38 -33.15
C ASN A 206 -7.25 14.07 -31.90
N ILE A 207 -6.69 13.23 -31.05
CA ILE A 207 -7.34 12.74 -29.84
C ILE A 207 -6.82 13.55 -28.67
N GLN A 208 -7.75 13.97 -27.82
CA GLN A 208 -7.44 14.48 -26.50
C GLN A 208 -8.25 13.68 -25.49
N LEU A 209 -7.55 13.10 -24.52
CA LEU A 209 -8.13 12.33 -23.43
C LEU A 209 -7.61 12.89 -22.11
N SER A 210 -8.49 12.98 -21.13
CA SER A 210 -8.10 13.21 -19.74
C SER A 210 -8.73 12.13 -18.87
N ALA A 211 -7.96 11.63 -17.92
CA ALA A 211 -8.38 10.60 -16.99
C ALA A 211 -7.68 10.77 -15.64
N THR A 212 -8.13 10.01 -14.64
CA THR A 212 -7.54 9.98 -13.31
C THR A 212 -7.22 8.54 -12.95
N GLU A 213 -6.00 8.27 -12.51
CA GLU A 213 -5.61 7.00 -11.92
C GLU A 213 -5.61 7.12 -10.40
N ASN A 214 -6.42 6.31 -9.73
CA ASN A 214 -6.61 6.36 -8.29
C ASN A 214 -5.76 5.32 -7.56
N LYS A 215 -5.34 4.26 -8.27
CA LYS A 215 -4.56 3.18 -7.69
C LYS A 215 -3.08 3.55 -7.58
N ASP A 216 -2.43 2.93 -6.61
CA ASP A 216 -0.99 3.04 -6.42
C ASP A 216 -0.23 2.15 -7.40
N ASN A 217 1.02 2.55 -7.67
CA ASN A 217 1.99 1.75 -8.44
C ASN A 217 1.48 1.33 -9.83
N VAL A 218 0.88 2.28 -10.55
CA VAL A 218 0.42 2.10 -11.92
C VAL A 218 1.32 2.83 -12.88
N GLN A 219 1.67 2.17 -13.98
CA GLN A 219 2.43 2.73 -15.09
C GLN A 219 1.59 2.75 -16.36
N TYR A 220 1.87 3.73 -17.22
CA TYR A 220 1.25 3.86 -18.53
C TYR A 220 2.31 3.92 -19.64
N GLN A 221 1.92 3.49 -20.83
CA GLN A 221 2.75 3.51 -22.03
C GLN A 221 1.89 3.78 -23.27
N ILE A 222 2.40 4.55 -24.22
CA ILE A 222 1.82 4.72 -25.54
C ILE A 222 2.42 3.67 -26.47
N VAL A 223 1.59 3.00 -27.25
CA VAL A 223 2.00 1.95 -28.20
C VAL A 223 1.35 2.20 -29.56
N THR A 224 2.15 2.38 -30.60
CA THR A 224 1.71 2.44 -31.99
C THR A 224 1.91 1.10 -32.68
N GLU A 225 1.09 0.81 -33.69
CA GLU A 225 1.16 -0.44 -34.46
C GLU A 225 1.80 -0.24 -35.84
N ALA A 226 2.18 -1.35 -36.50
CA ALA A 226 2.93 -1.38 -37.76
C ALA A 226 2.34 -0.56 -38.92
N GLY A 227 1.07 -0.16 -38.85
CA GLY A 227 0.38 0.68 -39.84
C GLY A 227 0.38 2.19 -39.56
N MET A 228 1.11 2.66 -38.55
CA MET A 228 1.15 4.10 -38.22
C MET A 228 1.85 4.91 -39.32
N SER A 229 1.23 5.99 -39.77
CA SER A 229 1.80 6.93 -40.75
C SER A 229 2.95 7.78 -40.18
N THR A 230 3.74 8.41 -41.06
CA THR A 230 4.99 9.12 -40.72
C THR A 230 4.85 10.30 -39.77
N ASP A 231 3.73 11.02 -39.82
CA ASP A 231 3.55 12.29 -39.11
C ASP A 231 2.74 12.11 -37.83
N PHE A 232 2.84 10.93 -37.19
CA PHE A 232 2.23 10.68 -35.90
C PHE A 232 3.15 11.12 -34.76
N SER A 233 2.59 11.90 -33.84
CA SER A 233 3.21 12.15 -32.54
C SER A 233 2.15 12.10 -31.44
N SER A 234 2.55 11.69 -30.25
CA SER A 234 1.67 11.64 -29.10
C SER A 234 2.44 11.82 -27.79
N ASP A 235 1.78 12.44 -26.82
CA ASP A 235 2.24 12.61 -25.46
C ASP A 235 1.23 12.08 -24.44
N LEU A 236 1.76 11.59 -23.32
CA LEU A 236 1.04 11.31 -22.10
C LEU A 236 1.67 12.14 -20.99
N THR A 237 0.90 13.08 -20.48
CA THR A 237 1.32 14.06 -19.46
C THR A 237 0.69 13.70 -18.12
N VAL A 238 1.49 13.60 -17.06
CA VAL A 238 0.95 13.50 -15.70
C VAL A 238 0.73 14.90 -15.13
N ASN A 239 -0.53 15.24 -14.86
CA ASN A 239 -0.93 16.57 -14.41
C ASN A 239 -0.84 16.74 -12.87
N SER A 240 -0.58 15.65 -12.13
CA SER A 240 -0.31 15.72 -10.69
C SER A 240 1.09 16.26 -10.42
N SER A 241 1.17 17.35 -9.65
CA SER A 241 2.43 17.99 -9.27
C SER A 241 3.11 17.35 -8.05
N THR A 242 2.53 16.28 -7.49
CA THR A 242 3.06 15.59 -6.32
C THR A 242 2.96 14.08 -6.45
N LYS A 243 3.92 13.37 -5.87
CA LYS A 243 3.89 11.91 -5.68
C LYS A 243 3.97 11.60 -4.19
N ILE A 244 3.20 10.60 -3.77
CA ILE A 244 3.18 10.08 -2.41
C ILE A 244 3.95 8.76 -2.41
N GLY A 245 4.94 8.65 -1.52
CA GLY A 245 5.54 7.37 -1.14
C GLY A 245 5.16 7.00 0.28
N ILE A 246 5.19 5.70 0.58
CA ILE A 246 4.86 5.14 1.89
C ILE A 246 6.03 4.26 2.29
N ALA A 247 6.56 4.49 3.48
CA ALA A 247 7.61 3.69 4.08
C ALA A 247 7.08 3.01 5.36
N ARG A 248 7.48 1.76 5.59
CA ARG A 248 7.33 1.11 6.90
C ARG A 248 8.61 1.24 7.69
N ILE A 249 8.52 1.63 8.95
CA ILE A 249 9.67 1.66 9.85
C ILE A 249 10.00 0.23 10.29
N ASP A 250 11.20 -0.24 9.97
CA ASP A 250 11.65 -1.60 10.34
C ASP A 250 12.45 -1.58 11.65
N SER A 251 13.23 -0.53 11.90
CA SER A 251 13.92 -0.33 13.17
C SER A 251 14.26 1.14 13.43
N ILE A 252 14.45 1.52 14.69
CA ILE A 252 14.91 2.85 15.09
C ILE A 252 16.39 2.81 15.41
N THR A 253 17.18 3.60 14.69
CA THR A 253 18.62 3.74 14.91
C THR A 253 18.92 4.82 15.93
N SER A 254 18.17 5.93 15.88
CA SER A 254 18.22 7.02 16.86
C SER A 254 16.91 7.82 16.83
N SER A 255 16.77 8.83 17.68
CA SER A 255 15.60 9.71 17.68
C SER A 255 15.38 10.47 16.35
N THR A 256 16.39 10.54 15.48
CA THR A 256 16.32 11.21 14.18
C THR A 256 16.54 10.28 13.00
N VAL A 257 16.83 9.00 13.21
CA VAL A 257 17.15 8.05 12.13
C VAL A 257 16.44 6.72 12.33
N ALA A 258 15.76 6.24 11.29
CA ALA A 258 15.10 4.93 11.24
C ALA A 258 15.50 4.17 9.97
N ALA A 259 15.64 2.84 10.07
CA ALA A 259 15.69 1.97 8.90
C ALA A 259 14.26 1.68 8.44
N VAL A 260 14.01 1.77 7.14
CA VAL A 260 12.67 1.66 6.56
C VAL A 260 12.65 0.86 5.28
N THR A 261 11.49 0.27 4.95
CA THR A 261 11.19 -0.38 3.67
C THR A 261 10.13 0.43 2.92
N LEU A 262 10.35 0.74 1.64
CA LEU A 262 9.35 1.40 0.82
C LEU A 262 8.25 0.44 0.38
N LEU A 263 7.01 0.78 0.70
CA LEU A 263 5.81 0.04 0.28
C LEU A 263 5.15 0.66 -0.95
N THR A 264 5.24 1.98 -1.06
CA THR A 264 4.90 2.74 -2.27
C THR A 264 6.15 3.50 -2.71
N PRO A 265 6.59 3.35 -3.98
CA PRO A 265 7.78 4.02 -4.51
C PRO A 265 7.74 5.53 -4.33
N LEU A 266 8.92 6.12 -4.15
CA LEU A 266 9.10 7.57 -4.20
C LEU A 266 9.35 8.02 -5.65
N ASP A 267 9.31 9.34 -5.90
CA ASP A 267 9.59 9.86 -7.24
C ASP A 267 11.09 9.92 -7.50
N SER A 268 11.55 9.51 -8.68
CA SER A 268 12.98 9.51 -9.00
C SER A 268 13.58 10.92 -9.10
N SER A 269 12.75 11.94 -9.36
CA SER A 269 13.21 13.32 -9.52
C SER A 269 13.49 14.03 -8.20
N ASN A 270 12.70 13.77 -7.15
CA ASN A 270 12.76 14.50 -5.89
C ASN A 270 12.61 13.63 -4.64
N GLY A 271 12.46 12.31 -4.77
CA GLY A 271 12.15 11.39 -3.67
C GLY A 271 13.26 11.27 -2.62
N THR A 272 14.50 11.61 -2.97
CA THR A 272 15.62 11.73 -2.02
C THR A 272 15.70 13.10 -1.35
N GLY A 273 14.91 14.08 -1.78
CA GLY A 273 14.86 15.41 -1.19
C GLY A 273 14.16 15.41 0.17
N ALA A 274 14.55 16.36 1.02
CA ALA A 274 13.84 16.61 2.28
C ALA A 274 12.42 17.12 1.98
N THR A 275 11.42 16.58 2.68
CA THR A 275 10.04 17.07 2.59
C THR A 275 9.49 17.43 3.96
N LYS A 276 8.81 18.59 4.05
CA LYS A 276 7.97 18.97 5.21
C LYS A 276 6.59 18.32 5.15
N ARG A 277 6.21 17.79 3.98
CA ARG A 277 4.91 17.20 3.69
C ARG A 277 4.97 15.71 3.99
N TRP A 278 5.00 15.35 5.27
CA TRP A 278 4.98 13.97 5.73
C TRP A 278 3.90 13.75 6.78
N ALA A 279 3.46 12.51 6.94
CA ALA A 279 2.47 12.12 7.95
C ALA A 279 2.86 10.77 8.56
N GLU A 280 2.65 10.61 9.86
CA GLU A 280 2.74 9.31 10.52
C GLU A 280 1.52 8.45 10.17
N GLY A 281 1.71 7.14 10.07
CA GLY A 281 0.61 6.19 10.11
C GLY A 281 -0.12 6.33 11.43
N ALA A 282 -1.46 6.31 11.40
CA ALA A 282 -2.29 6.50 12.58
C ALA A 282 -2.23 5.33 13.57
N TRP A 283 -1.61 4.22 13.17
CA TRP A 283 -1.47 3.00 13.97
C TRP A 283 -0.01 2.71 14.26
N SER A 284 0.34 2.72 15.55
CA SER A 284 1.69 2.46 16.04
C SER A 284 1.67 2.10 17.52
N GLY A 285 2.79 1.63 18.05
CA GLY A 285 2.94 1.47 19.50
C GLY A 285 3.01 2.79 20.27
N VAL A 286 3.02 3.94 19.59
CA VAL A 286 2.96 5.28 20.21
C VAL A 286 1.54 5.82 20.24
N GLN A 287 0.79 5.63 19.16
CA GLN A 287 -0.55 6.21 18.98
C GLN A 287 -1.67 5.22 19.33
N GLY A 288 -1.33 3.94 19.46
CA GLY A 288 -2.28 2.83 19.57
C GLY A 288 -2.67 2.25 18.22
N TYR A 289 -3.46 1.19 18.26
CA TYR A 289 -3.97 0.43 17.12
C TYR A 289 -5.50 0.54 17.06
N PRO A 290 -6.16 0.03 15.99
CA PRO A 290 -7.61 -0.06 15.96
C PRO A 290 -8.16 -0.70 17.23
N LYS A 291 -9.04 0.02 17.92
CA LYS A 291 -9.69 -0.47 19.13
C LYS A 291 -10.85 -1.42 18.83
N SER A 292 -11.47 -1.29 17.67
CA SER A 292 -12.65 -2.08 17.30
C SER A 292 -12.59 -2.48 15.83
N ILE A 293 -13.25 -3.59 15.55
CA ILE A 293 -13.64 -4.07 14.23
C ILE A 293 -15.17 -4.26 14.22
N THR A 294 -15.79 -4.15 13.05
CA THR A 294 -17.24 -4.25 12.82
C THR A 294 -17.49 -4.92 11.49
#